data_AF-A0A3Q7NS87-F1
#
_entry.id   AF-A0A3Q7NS87-F1
#
_cell.length_a   1.000
_cell.length_b   1.000
_cell.length_c   1.000
_cell.angle_alpha   90.00
_cell.angle_beta   90.00
_cell.angle_gamma   90.00
#
_symmetry.space_group_name_H-M   'P 1'
#
loop_
_entity.id
_entity.type
_entity.pdbx_description
1 polymer ?
#
loop_
_entity_poly.entity_id
_entity_poly.type
_entity_poly.pdbx_seq_one_letter_code
_entity_poly.pdbx_strand_id
1 'polypeptide(L)'
;MSLYCGIACRRKSFWYFRLLSTYVTKTRYLFELKEDDDACKKAQQTGAFYLFHSLAPLLQKSGHQYQAPRHSLLELESLLAKFGQDIQRIEDSVLIGCSEQHEAWFALDLGLNSSSSISASLQKPEMETELKGSFTELRKALFQLNTKDASLLTTAQALLRWHDAHQFCSRSGQPTKKNMAGSKRVCPSNKIIYYPQMAPVVITLVSDGTRCLLARQSSFPKGMYSALAGFCDIGESLEEAVRREVAEEVGLEVERLQYSASQHWPFPNSSLMIACHATVHPGQTEVSSDASLGYVFPLLHPQWSVGTFLVQHCLHYTKMCNMGSVPFRSFQSYKGSNLHENSEHPHNYHSSLYVSQSCDNLFFSST
;
A
#
# COMPACT_ATOMS: atom_id res chain seq x y z
N MET A 1 -48.03 -10.00 62.82
CA MET A 1 -48.02 -10.58 61.45
C MET A 1 -47.92 -9.41 60.48
N SER A 2 -46.96 -9.26 59.58
CA SER A 2 -45.77 -10.04 59.22
C SER A 2 -44.77 -9.04 58.64
N LEU A 3 -43.51 -9.18 59.04
CA LEU A 3 -42.34 -8.59 58.37
C LEU A 3 -42.21 -9.19 56.96
N TYR A 4 -41.82 -8.39 55.98
CA TYR A 4 -41.10 -8.91 54.80
C TYR A 4 -39.94 -7.98 54.46
N CYS A 5 -38.78 -8.42 54.95
CA CYS A 5 -37.45 -8.05 54.50
C CYS A 5 -37.19 -8.78 53.16
N GLY A 6 -36.89 -8.03 52.11
CA GLY A 6 -36.55 -8.56 50.78
C GLY A 6 -35.12 -8.20 50.40
N ILE A 7 -34.25 -9.19 50.50
CA ILE A 7 -32.79 -9.15 50.40
C ILE A 7 -32.29 -8.50 49.09
N ALA A 8 -31.45 -7.47 49.24
CA ALA A 8 -30.62 -6.95 48.17
C ALA A 8 -29.61 -8.02 47.73
N CYS A 9 -29.90 -8.72 46.65
CA CYS A 9 -28.96 -9.63 46.01
C CYS A 9 -27.87 -8.79 45.32
N ARG A 10 -26.82 -8.42 46.07
CA ARG A 10 -25.57 -7.93 45.48
C ARG A 10 -25.01 -9.05 44.58
N ARG A 11 -25.26 -8.95 43.27
CA ARG A 11 -24.45 -9.64 42.27
C ARG A 11 -23.00 -9.19 42.50
N LYS A 12 -22.22 -10.05 43.17
CA LYS A 12 -20.76 -9.98 43.12
C LYS A 12 -20.40 -10.14 41.65
N SER A 13 -20.15 -9.00 40.99
CA SER A 13 -19.54 -9.01 39.67
C SER A 13 -18.16 -9.60 39.88
N PHE A 14 -18.03 -10.88 39.55
CA PHE A 14 -16.77 -11.59 39.51
C PHE A 14 -16.00 -10.94 38.37
N TRP A 15 -15.10 -10.02 38.71
CA TRP A 15 -14.19 -9.40 37.78
C TRP A 15 -13.27 -10.50 37.23
N TYR A 16 -13.71 -11.18 36.19
CA TYR A 16 -12.83 -11.86 35.27
C TYR A 16 -11.99 -10.76 34.60
N PHE A 17 -10.82 -10.47 35.17
CA PHE A 17 -9.76 -9.85 34.43
C PHE A 17 -9.43 -10.80 33.27
N ARG A 18 -10.06 -10.59 32.11
CA ARG A 18 -9.47 -11.03 30.85
C ARG A 18 -8.09 -10.36 30.82
N LEU A 19 -7.03 -11.14 31.02
CA LEU A 19 -5.69 -10.76 30.59
C LEU A 19 -5.84 -10.39 29.11
N LEU A 20 -5.91 -9.08 28.84
CA LEU A 20 -6.02 -8.60 27.48
C LEU A 20 -4.73 -9.00 26.78
N SER A 21 -4.86 -9.60 25.59
CA SER A 21 -3.68 -9.80 24.76
C SER A 21 -3.02 -8.44 24.50
N THR A 22 -1.70 -8.42 24.36
CA THR A 22 -0.92 -7.22 24.01
C THR A 22 -1.53 -6.45 22.84
N TYR A 23 -2.10 -7.17 21.87
CA TYR A 23 -2.86 -6.61 20.75
C TYR A 23 -4.07 -5.76 21.18
N VAL A 24 -4.93 -6.27 22.08
CA VAL A 24 -6.15 -5.56 22.48
C VAL A 24 -5.81 -4.31 23.27
N THR A 25 -4.85 -4.41 24.19
CA THR A 25 -4.40 -3.26 24.99
C THR A 25 -3.83 -2.17 24.09
N LYS A 26 -2.93 -2.55 23.15
CA LYS A 26 -2.35 -1.64 22.16
C LYS A 26 -3.43 -0.95 21.30
N THR A 27 -4.40 -1.72 20.82
CA THR A 27 -5.48 -1.22 19.96
C THR A 27 -6.36 -0.22 20.71
N ARG A 28 -6.70 -0.51 21.97
CA ARG A 28 -7.48 0.40 22.82
C ARG A 28 -6.72 1.68 23.14
N TYR A 29 -5.43 1.58 23.45
CA TYR A 29 -4.58 2.75 23.66
C TYR A 29 -4.55 3.64 22.41
N LEU A 30 -4.31 3.06 21.22
CA LEU A 30 -4.35 3.84 19.97
C LEU A 30 -5.72 4.45 19.69
N PHE A 31 -6.81 3.74 20.02
CA PHE A 31 -8.16 4.27 19.87
C PHE A 31 -8.41 5.46 20.80
N GLU A 32 -8.00 5.37 22.06
CA GLU A 32 -8.06 6.49 23.02
C GLU A 32 -7.33 7.72 22.48
N LEU A 33 -6.08 7.57 22.02
CA LEU A 33 -5.33 8.69 21.46
C LEU A 33 -5.99 9.31 20.21
N LYS A 34 -6.76 8.53 19.44
CA LYS A 34 -7.46 9.03 18.25
C LYS A 34 -8.72 9.84 18.58
N GLU A 35 -9.34 9.58 19.72
CA GLU A 35 -10.61 10.21 20.13
C GLU A 35 -10.44 11.30 21.19
N ASP A 36 -9.39 11.24 22.00
CA ASP A 36 -9.07 12.22 23.05
C ASP A 36 -7.79 13.00 22.69
N ASP A 37 -7.98 14.26 22.29
CA ASP A 37 -6.90 15.16 21.91
C ASP A 37 -5.96 15.50 23.09
N ASP A 38 -6.46 15.53 24.33
CA ASP A 38 -5.64 15.79 25.52
C ASP A 38 -4.78 14.57 25.86
N ALA A 39 -5.34 13.36 25.72
CA ALA A 39 -4.58 12.12 25.85
C ALA A 39 -3.49 12.02 24.78
N CYS A 40 -3.82 12.35 23.52
CA CYS A 40 -2.85 12.39 22.43
C CYS A 40 -1.74 13.41 22.67
N LYS A 41 -2.08 14.62 23.13
CA LYS A 41 -1.12 15.67 23.45
C LYS A 41 -0.17 15.27 24.58
N LYS A 42 -0.65 14.56 25.59
CA LYS A 42 0.20 13.96 26.63
C LYS A 42 1.12 12.89 26.07
N ALA A 43 0.59 11.99 25.24
CA ALA A 43 1.38 10.93 24.62
C ALA A 43 2.47 11.48 23.68
N GLN A 44 2.26 12.65 23.08
CA GLN A 44 3.25 13.34 22.27
C GLN A 44 4.47 13.82 23.07
N GLN A 45 4.31 14.08 24.37
CA GLN A 45 5.41 14.52 25.25
C GLN A 45 6.42 13.40 25.53
N THR A 46 5.98 12.14 25.53
CA THR A 46 6.81 10.97 25.82
C THR A 46 6.96 10.01 24.64
N GLY A 47 6.41 10.39 23.48
CA GLY A 47 6.42 9.58 22.27
C GLY A 47 7.71 9.72 21.46
N ALA A 48 7.75 8.99 20.35
CA ALA A 48 8.84 9.04 19.38
C ALA A 48 8.35 9.52 18.01
N PHE A 49 9.22 10.21 17.27
CA PHE A 49 8.91 10.86 16.01
C PHE A 49 9.75 10.28 14.87
N TYR A 50 9.07 9.97 13.76
CA TYR A 50 9.67 9.68 12.47
C TYR A 50 9.60 10.94 11.61
N LEU A 51 10.71 11.26 10.96
CA LEU A 51 10.82 12.48 10.18
C LEU A 51 10.66 12.21 8.69
N PHE A 52 9.96 13.11 8.03
CA PHE A 52 9.75 13.13 6.58
C PHE A 52 10.15 14.50 6.04
N HIS A 53 10.45 14.54 4.75
CA HIS A 53 10.58 15.79 3.99
C HIS A 53 9.97 15.58 2.61
N SER A 54 8.91 16.34 2.30
CA SER A 54 8.17 16.21 1.04
C SER A 54 7.71 14.77 0.78
N LEU A 55 7.16 14.12 1.81
CA LEU A 55 6.67 12.74 1.84
C LEU A 55 7.75 11.66 1.74
N ALA A 56 9.04 12.01 1.68
CA ALA A 56 10.13 11.06 1.74
C ALA A 56 10.59 10.85 3.20
N PRO A 57 10.58 9.62 3.74
CA PRO A 57 11.07 9.36 5.08
C PRO A 57 12.58 9.58 5.20
N LEU A 58 13.01 10.07 6.36
CA LEU A 58 14.41 10.06 6.77
C LEU A 58 14.85 8.62 6.99
N LEU A 59 15.87 8.18 6.25
CA LEU A 59 16.43 6.84 6.36
C LEU A 59 17.95 6.90 6.54
N GLN A 60 18.45 6.02 7.38
CA GLN A 60 19.88 5.76 7.56
C GLN A 60 20.23 4.42 6.91
N LYS A 61 21.28 4.41 6.09
CA LYS A 61 21.71 3.20 5.40
C LYS A 61 22.72 2.45 6.27
N SER A 62 22.42 1.18 6.56
CA SER A 62 23.32 0.25 7.24
C SER A 62 23.53 -0.98 6.35
N GLY A 63 24.64 -0.99 5.61
CA GLY A 63 24.90 -2.01 4.59
C GLY A 63 23.85 -1.99 3.46
N HIS A 64 23.09 -3.07 3.33
CA HIS A 64 22.05 -3.24 2.30
C HIS A 64 20.63 -2.93 2.80
N GLN A 65 20.48 -2.55 4.08
CA GLN A 65 19.20 -2.25 4.70
C GLN A 65 19.08 -0.77 5.06
N TYR A 66 17.85 -0.28 5.06
CA TYR A 66 17.50 1.01 5.63
C TYR A 66 16.97 0.84 7.04
N GLN A 67 17.30 1.82 7.88
CA GLN A 67 16.73 1.99 9.21
C GLN A 67 16.06 3.35 9.28
N ALA A 68 14.90 3.39 9.94
CA ALA A 68 14.16 4.61 10.17
C ALA A 68 14.49 5.13 11.59
N PRO A 69 15.33 6.17 11.73
CA PRO A 69 15.65 6.73 13.04
C PRO A 69 14.39 7.31 13.69
N ARG A 70 14.35 7.17 15.02
CA ARG A 70 13.30 7.73 15.88
C ARG A 70 13.90 8.84 16.71
N HIS A 71 13.16 9.93 16.86
CA HIS A 71 13.56 11.09 17.65
C HIS A 71 12.63 11.28 18.83
N SER A 72 13.17 11.66 19.98
CA SER A 72 12.40 12.13 21.12
C SER A 72 11.86 13.54 20.87
N LEU A 73 10.92 14.00 21.71
CA LEU A 73 10.41 15.37 21.64
C LEU A 73 11.53 16.42 21.79
N LEU A 74 12.43 16.23 22.76
CA LEU A 74 13.54 17.17 23.03
C LEU A 74 14.50 17.29 21.83
N GLU A 75 14.84 16.16 21.20
CA GLU A 75 15.64 16.17 19.98
C GLU A 75 14.92 16.89 18.85
N LEU A 76 13.61 16.65 18.70
CA LEU A 76 12.81 17.30 17.67
C LEU A 76 12.72 18.82 17.88
N GLU A 77 12.49 19.29 19.10
CA GLU A 77 12.48 20.72 19.43
C GLU A 77 13.82 21.39 19.13
N SER A 78 14.92 20.73 19.47
CA SER A 78 16.28 21.20 19.16
C SER A 78 16.52 21.28 17.65
N LEU A 79 16.07 20.29 16.89
CA LEU A 79 16.15 20.26 15.42
C LEU A 79 15.31 21.38 14.80
N LEU A 80 14.06 21.57 15.23
CA LEU A 80 13.18 22.63 14.72
C LEU A 80 13.79 24.01 14.98
N ALA A 81 14.28 24.26 16.20
CA ALA A 81 14.97 25.50 16.54
C ALA A 81 16.20 25.73 15.66
N LYS A 82 17.00 24.68 15.40
CA LYS A 82 18.18 24.74 14.53
C LYS A 82 17.83 25.04 13.07
N PHE A 83 16.72 24.51 12.56
CA PHE A 83 16.24 24.78 11.20
C PHE A 83 15.42 26.07 11.09
N GLY A 84 15.27 26.83 12.18
CA GLY A 84 14.50 28.07 12.22
C GLY A 84 12.99 27.85 12.04
N GLN A 85 12.50 26.68 12.43
CA GLN A 85 11.09 26.30 12.33
C GLN A 85 10.38 26.45 13.68
N ASP A 86 9.09 26.80 13.63
CA ASP A 86 8.27 26.94 14.84
C ASP A 86 8.09 25.58 15.54
N ILE A 87 8.23 25.56 16.86
CA ILE A 87 7.98 24.40 17.72
C ILE A 87 6.51 23.95 17.62
N GLN A 88 5.58 24.85 17.31
CA GLN A 88 4.17 24.51 17.10
C GLN A 88 3.95 23.49 15.97
N ARG A 89 4.90 23.36 15.04
CA ARG A 89 4.87 22.33 13.99
C ARG A 89 4.80 20.91 14.52
N ILE A 90 5.17 20.67 15.78
CA ILE A 90 5.02 19.37 16.42
C ILE A 90 3.53 18.93 16.41
N GLU A 91 2.58 19.87 16.55
CA GLU A 91 1.14 19.59 16.45
C GLU A 91 0.72 19.17 15.02
N ASP A 92 1.54 19.41 13.99
CA ASP A 92 1.31 18.92 12.63
C ASP A 92 1.63 17.42 12.46
N SER A 93 2.29 16.79 13.44
CA SER A 93 2.58 15.36 13.39
C SER A 93 1.31 14.48 13.42
N VAL A 94 1.42 13.27 12.90
CA VAL A 94 0.31 12.29 12.82
C VAL A 94 0.66 11.05 13.62
N LEU A 95 -0.30 10.49 14.37
CA LEU A 95 -0.13 9.25 15.12
C LEU A 95 -0.12 8.06 14.16
N ILE A 96 0.96 7.27 14.19
CA ILE A 96 1.16 6.15 13.26
C ILE A 96 1.20 4.78 13.95
N GLY A 97 1.37 4.75 15.28
CA GLY A 97 1.41 3.49 16.02
C GLY A 97 1.88 3.68 17.45
N CYS A 98 2.19 2.56 18.11
CA CYS A 98 2.79 2.56 19.44
C CYS A 98 3.55 1.26 19.73
N SER A 99 4.38 1.29 20.78
CA SER A 99 5.07 0.13 21.32
C SER A 99 4.14 -0.76 22.17
N GLU A 100 4.65 -1.91 22.62
CA GLU A 100 3.94 -2.77 23.58
C GLU A 100 3.84 -2.13 24.97
N GLN A 101 4.74 -1.19 25.28
CA GLN A 101 4.80 -0.42 26.53
C GLN A 101 4.02 0.90 26.43
N HIS A 102 3.19 1.07 25.39
CA HIS A 102 2.40 2.28 25.14
C HIS A 102 3.23 3.55 24.91
N GLU A 103 4.43 3.43 24.34
CA GLU A 103 5.12 4.57 23.74
C GLU A 103 4.43 4.89 22.40
N ALA A 104 3.80 6.05 22.28
CA ALA A 104 3.17 6.49 21.03
C ALA A 104 4.22 6.91 19.99
N TRP A 105 3.96 6.58 18.73
CA TRP A 105 4.82 6.93 17.60
C TRP A 105 4.10 7.85 16.65
N PHE A 106 4.77 8.92 16.26
CA PHE A 106 4.26 9.99 15.41
C PHE A 106 5.13 10.14 14.17
N ALA A 107 4.57 10.71 13.10
CA ALA A 107 5.32 11.13 11.93
C ALA A 107 5.13 12.63 11.69
N LEU A 108 6.23 13.35 11.42
CA LEU A 108 6.22 14.76 11.09
C LEU A 108 6.94 14.99 9.77
N ASP A 109 6.30 15.70 8.84
CA ASP A 109 6.95 16.15 7.62
C ASP A 109 7.47 17.58 7.79
N LEU A 110 8.78 17.75 7.71
CA LEU A 110 9.47 19.03 7.86
C LEU A 110 9.35 19.89 6.60
N GLY A 111 9.02 19.30 5.44
CA GLY A 111 8.91 19.98 4.15
C GLY A 111 7.49 20.40 3.76
N LEU A 112 6.45 19.79 4.34
CA LEU A 112 5.06 20.19 4.11
C LEU A 112 4.71 21.47 4.90
N ASN A 113 3.87 22.34 4.33
CA ASN A 113 3.35 23.57 4.96
C ASN A 113 4.36 24.64 5.41
N SER A 114 5.48 24.82 4.69
CA SER A 114 6.03 26.17 4.60
C SER A 114 5.14 26.97 3.64
N SER A 115 4.40 27.95 4.14
CA SER A 115 3.69 28.98 3.34
C SER A 115 4.63 29.86 2.48
N SER A 116 5.83 29.36 2.18
CA SER A 116 6.85 29.90 1.28
C SER A 116 7.68 28.73 0.72
N SER A 117 7.18 28.08 -0.33
CA SER A 117 7.72 26.87 -0.99
C SER A 117 9.16 26.99 -1.52
N ILE A 118 9.84 28.11 -1.29
CA ILE A 118 11.21 28.39 -1.73
C ILE A 118 12.23 28.12 -0.59
N SER A 119 11.84 28.21 0.68
CA SER A 119 12.77 28.02 1.82
C SER A 119 12.98 26.54 2.19
N ALA A 120 11.96 25.70 2.06
CA ALA A 120 12.00 24.30 2.51
C ALA A 120 12.92 23.38 1.68
N SER A 121 13.15 23.70 0.39
CA SER A 121 14.05 22.94 -0.49
C SER A 121 15.53 23.29 -0.26
N LEU A 122 15.83 24.53 0.16
CA LEU A 122 17.19 24.99 0.44
C LEU A 122 17.79 24.34 1.71
N GLN A 123 16.94 23.91 2.66
CA GLN A 123 17.40 23.34 3.92
C GLN A 123 17.59 21.81 3.89
N LYS A 124 17.15 21.11 2.83
CA LYS A 124 17.18 19.63 2.80
C LYS A 124 18.60 19.04 3.02
N PRO A 125 19.66 19.49 2.31
CA PRO A 125 21.01 18.93 2.52
C PRO A 125 21.57 19.19 3.92
N GLU A 126 21.25 20.35 4.50
CA GLU A 126 21.65 20.71 5.87
C GLU A 126 20.94 19.81 6.89
N MET A 127 19.64 19.56 6.70
CA MET A 127 18.87 18.63 7.53
C MET A 127 19.43 17.20 7.44
N GLU A 128 19.72 16.70 6.23
CA GLU A 128 20.29 15.37 6.02
C GLU A 128 21.65 15.19 6.70
N THR A 129 22.50 16.23 6.63
CA THR A 129 23.81 16.25 7.30
C THR A 129 23.66 16.17 8.81
N GLU A 130 22.76 16.98 9.38
CA GLU A 130 22.52 17.02 10.82
C GLU A 130 21.93 15.70 11.34
N LEU A 131 20.96 15.14 10.61
CA LEU A 131 20.24 13.92 10.95
C LEU A 131 21.05 12.65 10.63
N LYS A 132 22.22 12.80 10.01
CA LYS A 132 23.10 11.70 9.57
C LYS A 132 22.35 10.66 8.73
N GLY A 133 21.47 11.12 7.86
CA GLY A 133 20.57 10.29 7.07
C GLY A 133 20.17 10.98 5.78
N SER A 134 19.30 10.33 5.00
CA SER A 134 18.82 10.87 3.72
C SER A 134 17.31 10.70 3.60
N PHE A 135 16.62 11.72 3.09
CA PHE A 135 15.20 11.62 2.79
C PHE A 135 15.02 10.89 1.47
N THR A 136 14.66 9.61 1.57
CA THR A 136 14.62 8.68 0.44
C THR A 136 13.19 8.33 0.07
N GLU A 137 12.87 8.36 -1.23
CA GLU A 137 11.57 7.93 -1.75
C GLU A 137 11.18 6.54 -1.21
N LEU A 138 10.05 6.47 -0.47
CA LEU A 138 9.63 5.25 0.23
C LEU A 138 9.50 4.06 -0.73
N ARG A 139 9.01 4.27 -1.96
CA ARG A 139 8.89 3.20 -2.97
C ARG A 139 10.24 2.53 -3.29
N LYS A 140 11.33 3.31 -3.31
CA LYS A 140 12.69 2.81 -3.57
C LYS A 140 13.24 2.04 -2.37
N ALA A 141 12.88 2.46 -1.16
CA ALA A 141 13.40 1.91 0.09
C ALA A 141 12.54 0.77 0.68
N LEU A 142 11.28 0.61 0.26
CA LEU A 142 10.29 -0.25 0.92
C LEU A 142 10.80 -1.69 1.12
N PHE A 143 11.44 -2.27 0.11
CA PHE A 143 11.98 -3.65 0.13
C PHE A 143 13.38 -3.76 0.74
N GLN A 144 13.92 -2.69 1.30
CA GLN A 144 15.17 -2.65 2.05
C GLN A 144 14.94 -2.28 3.52
N LEU A 145 13.69 -1.99 3.91
CA LEU A 145 13.26 -1.79 5.28
C LEU A 145 12.87 -3.12 5.92
N ASN A 146 12.96 -3.19 7.25
CA ASN A 146 12.32 -4.29 7.99
C ASN A 146 10.79 -4.15 7.94
N THR A 147 10.07 -5.25 8.20
CA THR A 147 8.61 -5.31 8.10
C THR A 147 7.88 -4.27 8.96
N LYS A 148 8.41 -4.00 10.16
CA LYS A 148 7.80 -3.07 11.11
C LYS A 148 7.91 -1.63 10.61
N ASP A 149 9.10 -1.20 10.21
CA ASP A 149 9.34 0.15 9.71
C ASP A 149 8.65 0.37 8.36
N ALA A 150 8.65 -0.64 7.48
CA ALA A 150 7.93 -0.58 6.21
C ALA A 150 6.43 -0.30 6.43
N SER A 151 5.79 -0.99 7.38
CA SER A 151 4.38 -0.79 7.71
C SER A 151 4.12 0.60 8.33
N LEU A 152 4.97 1.03 9.26
CA LEU A 152 4.84 2.32 9.93
C LEU A 152 5.04 3.50 8.97
N LEU A 153 6.10 3.46 8.15
CA LEU A 153 6.41 4.54 7.20
C LEU A 153 5.39 4.61 6.06
N THR A 154 4.83 3.46 5.64
CA THR A 154 3.71 3.40 4.68
C THR A 154 2.47 4.10 5.25
N THR A 155 2.14 3.82 6.51
CA THR A 155 1.02 4.48 7.21
C THR A 155 1.26 5.98 7.36
N ALA A 156 2.47 6.36 7.80
CA ALA A 156 2.90 7.74 7.95
C ALA A 156 2.76 8.52 6.65
N GLN A 157 3.36 8.01 5.56
CA GLN A 157 3.33 8.68 4.26
C GLN A 157 1.90 8.86 3.74
N ALA A 158 1.04 7.84 3.89
CA ALA A 158 -0.35 7.92 3.45
C ALA A 158 -1.15 8.97 4.23
N LEU A 159 -0.98 9.04 5.56
CA LEU A 159 -1.63 10.05 6.39
C LEU A 159 -1.12 11.46 6.09
N LEU A 160 0.20 11.65 6.01
CA LEU A 160 0.81 12.93 5.67
C LEU A 160 0.34 13.44 4.31
N ARG A 161 0.36 12.58 3.29
CA ARG A 161 -0.15 12.89 1.94
C ARG A 161 -1.64 13.23 1.96
N TRP A 162 -2.45 12.51 2.73
CA TRP A 162 -3.87 12.81 2.86
C TRP A 162 -4.10 14.20 3.46
N HIS A 163 -3.38 14.56 4.53
CA HIS A 163 -3.50 15.89 5.13
C HIS A 163 -3.04 17.02 4.20
N ASP A 164 -2.00 16.78 3.41
CA ASP A 164 -1.52 17.72 2.39
C ASP A 164 -2.58 17.98 1.31
N ALA A 165 -3.25 16.93 0.84
CA ALA A 165 -4.27 17.04 -0.21
C ALA A 165 -5.64 17.54 0.29
N HIS A 166 -5.97 17.41 1.58
CA HIS A 166 -7.31 17.65 2.13
C HIS A 166 -7.39 18.85 3.09
N GLN A 167 -6.67 19.93 2.76
CA GLN A 167 -6.60 21.12 3.62
C GLN A 167 -7.92 21.91 3.68
N PHE A 168 -8.75 21.83 2.64
CA PHE A 168 -9.99 22.60 2.51
C PHE A 168 -11.23 21.71 2.47
N CYS A 169 -12.36 22.23 2.94
CA CYS A 169 -13.63 21.54 2.94
C CYS A 169 -14.21 21.51 1.52
N SER A 170 -14.46 20.31 0.99
CA SER A 170 -15.07 20.12 -0.34
C SER A 170 -16.47 20.74 -0.48
N ARG A 171 -17.17 20.99 0.62
CA ARG A 171 -18.52 21.59 0.62
C ARG A 171 -18.51 23.12 0.71
N SER A 172 -17.61 23.71 1.51
CA SER A 172 -17.62 25.15 1.81
C SER A 172 -16.39 25.92 1.31
N GLY A 173 -15.34 25.24 0.85
CA GLY A 173 -14.05 25.84 0.49
C GLY A 173 -13.22 26.36 1.66
N GLN A 174 -13.70 26.28 2.90
CA GLN A 174 -12.99 26.78 4.09
C GLN A 174 -11.91 25.81 4.58
N PRO A 175 -10.81 26.30 5.20
CA PRO A 175 -9.80 25.43 5.81
C PRO A 175 -10.42 24.49 6.84
N THR A 176 -10.02 23.22 6.78
CA THR A 176 -10.38 22.20 7.77
C THR A 176 -9.31 22.12 8.85
N LYS A 177 -9.69 21.72 10.07
CA LYS A 177 -8.77 21.52 11.19
C LYS A 177 -8.56 20.04 11.45
N LYS A 178 -7.29 19.63 11.58
CA LYS A 178 -6.90 18.30 12.00
C LYS A 178 -7.12 18.14 13.51
N ASN A 179 -7.41 16.93 13.99
CA ASN A 179 -7.30 16.60 15.42
C ASN A 179 -5.85 16.28 15.81
N MET A 180 -5.53 16.14 17.10
CA MET A 180 -4.15 15.94 17.55
C MET A 180 -3.51 14.68 16.98
N ALA A 181 -4.26 13.58 16.86
CA ALA A 181 -3.75 12.33 16.32
C ALA A 181 -3.60 12.31 14.79
N GLY A 182 -4.18 13.27 14.05
CA GLY A 182 -4.26 13.20 12.59
C GLY A 182 -5.13 12.07 12.05
N SER A 183 -6.08 11.57 12.84
CA SER A 183 -7.03 10.53 12.40
C SER A 183 -8.21 11.10 11.61
N LYS A 184 -8.48 12.41 11.73
CA LYS A 184 -9.59 13.08 11.07
C LYS A 184 -9.31 14.57 10.85
N ARG A 185 -10.08 15.18 9.95
CA ARG A 185 -10.17 16.64 9.77
C ARG A 185 -11.62 17.07 9.92
N VAL A 186 -11.85 18.20 10.56
CA VAL A 186 -13.18 18.76 10.79
C VAL A 186 -13.26 20.14 10.17
N CYS A 187 -14.30 20.39 9.37
CA CYS A 187 -14.57 21.74 8.90
C CYS A 187 -15.24 22.56 10.02
N PRO A 188 -14.63 23.67 10.49
CA PRO A 188 -15.20 24.44 11.60
C PRO A 188 -16.56 25.07 11.27
N SER A 189 -16.81 25.38 9.99
CA SER A 189 -18.01 26.12 9.54
C SER A 189 -19.26 25.24 9.43
N ASN A 190 -19.12 23.98 9.00
CA ASN A 190 -20.26 23.07 8.77
C ASN A 190 -20.18 21.75 9.56
N LYS A 191 -19.12 21.56 10.35
CA LYS A 191 -18.88 20.39 11.21
C LYS A 191 -18.76 19.05 10.48
N ILE A 192 -18.61 19.05 9.15
CA ILE A 192 -18.31 17.84 8.39
C ILE A 192 -16.97 17.28 8.84
N ILE A 193 -16.96 15.99 9.15
CA ILE A 193 -15.78 15.22 9.50
C ILE A 193 -15.31 14.47 8.26
N TYR A 194 -14.04 14.63 7.92
CA TYR A 194 -13.35 13.92 6.86
C TYR A 194 -12.39 12.92 7.50
N TYR A 195 -12.41 11.70 6.99
CA TYR A 195 -11.49 10.63 7.39
C TYR A 195 -10.53 10.32 6.23
N PRO A 196 -9.31 9.82 6.52
CA PRO A 196 -8.42 9.28 5.50
C PRO A 196 -9.12 8.26 4.61
N GLN A 197 -8.98 8.42 3.30
CA GLN A 197 -9.63 7.58 2.30
C GLN A 197 -8.63 6.60 1.67
N MET A 198 -9.13 5.42 1.33
CA MET A 198 -8.40 4.41 0.55
C MET A 198 -9.31 3.94 -0.58
N ALA A 199 -8.79 3.93 -1.80
CA ALA A 199 -9.52 3.38 -2.94
C ALA A 199 -9.35 1.84 -2.97
N PRO A 200 -10.44 1.06 -3.03
CA PRO A 200 -10.34 -0.38 -3.24
C PRO A 200 -9.85 -0.70 -4.65
N VAL A 201 -8.89 -1.61 -4.76
CA VAL A 201 -8.30 -2.04 -6.03
C VAL A 201 -8.21 -3.57 -6.00
N VAL A 202 -8.81 -4.22 -7.00
CA VAL A 202 -8.62 -5.67 -7.18
C VAL A 202 -7.33 -5.91 -7.95
N ILE A 203 -6.60 -6.96 -7.57
CA ILE A 203 -5.47 -7.48 -8.34
C ILE A 203 -5.66 -8.99 -8.52
N THR A 204 -5.81 -9.42 -9.76
CA THR A 204 -6.34 -10.74 -10.10
C THR A 204 -5.34 -11.54 -10.91
N LEU A 205 -4.89 -12.67 -10.37
CA LEU A 205 -4.23 -13.69 -11.17
C LEU A 205 -5.32 -14.52 -11.87
N VAL A 206 -5.41 -14.42 -13.19
CA VAL A 206 -6.34 -15.19 -14.00
C VAL A 206 -5.66 -16.47 -14.48
N SER A 207 -6.35 -17.62 -14.42
CA SER A 207 -5.80 -18.90 -14.88
C SER A 207 -6.85 -19.79 -15.54
N ASP A 208 -6.42 -20.71 -16.40
CA ASP A 208 -7.28 -21.76 -16.97
C ASP A 208 -7.09 -23.12 -16.26
N GLY A 209 -6.40 -23.13 -15.12
CA GLY A 209 -6.02 -24.35 -14.38
C GLY A 209 -4.71 -24.99 -14.83
N THR A 210 -4.14 -24.58 -15.97
CA THR A 210 -2.81 -25.02 -16.44
C THR A 210 -1.87 -23.87 -16.76
N ARG A 211 -2.39 -22.68 -17.04
CA ARG A 211 -1.69 -21.45 -17.40
C ARG A 211 -2.23 -20.29 -16.59
N CYS A 212 -1.41 -19.26 -16.38
CA CYS A 212 -1.83 -17.98 -15.83
C CYS A 212 -1.57 -16.84 -16.83
N LEU A 213 -2.40 -15.80 -16.72
CA LEU A 213 -2.32 -14.61 -17.54
C LEU A 213 -1.54 -13.53 -16.78
N LEU A 214 -0.56 -12.94 -17.44
CA LEU A 214 0.07 -11.70 -16.99
C LEU A 214 -0.04 -10.64 -18.09
N ALA A 215 -0.31 -9.41 -17.71
CA ALA A 215 -0.37 -8.28 -18.61
C ALA A 215 0.81 -7.34 -18.39
N ARG A 216 1.08 -6.49 -19.39
CA ARG A 216 2.06 -5.43 -19.29
C ARG A 216 1.47 -4.12 -19.80
N GLN A 217 1.57 -3.09 -18.97
CA GLN A 217 1.29 -1.72 -19.36
C GLN A 217 2.50 -1.09 -20.07
N SER A 218 2.25 -0.12 -20.95
CA SER A 218 3.28 0.61 -21.70
C SER A 218 4.29 1.32 -20.80
N SER A 219 3.83 1.80 -19.63
CA SER A 219 4.61 2.48 -18.60
C SER A 219 5.56 1.58 -17.83
N PHE A 220 5.39 0.25 -17.90
CA PHE A 220 6.23 -0.68 -17.15
C PHE A 220 7.61 -0.83 -17.81
N PRO A 221 8.68 -0.97 -17.00
CA PRO A 221 10.00 -1.35 -17.52
C PRO A 221 9.91 -2.56 -18.44
N LYS A 222 10.79 -2.61 -19.46
CA LYS A 222 10.85 -3.75 -20.38
C LYS A 222 11.09 -5.04 -19.59
N GLY A 223 10.33 -6.08 -19.90
CA GLY A 223 10.40 -7.38 -19.22
C GLY A 223 9.57 -7.49 -17.94
N MET A 224 8.91 -6.41 -17.48
CA MET A 224 8.03 -6.45 -16.32
C MET A 224 6.58 -6.74 -16.73
N TYR A 225 6.01 -7.77 -16.11
CA TYR A 225 4.62 -8.20 -16.25
C TYR A 225 3.96 -8.27 -14.88
N SER A 226 2.64 -8.12 -14.83
CA SER A 226 1.87 -8.21 -13.60
C SER A 226 0.52 -8.88 -13.83
N ALA A 227 -0.13 -9.25 -12.73
CA ALA A 227 -1.55 -9.61 -12.73
C ALA A 227 -2.41 -8.42 -13.20
N LEU A 228 -3.64 -8.70 -13.61
CA LEU A 228 -4.60 -7.65 -13.96
C LEU A 228 -5.00 -6.90 -12.69
N ALA A 229 -5.08 -5.58 -12.75
CA ALA A 229 -5.48 -4.78 -11.60
C ALA A 229 -6.27 -3.55 -12.02
N GLY A 230 -7.30 -3.23 -11.24
CA GLY A 230 -8.12 -2.05 -11.48
C GLY A 230 -8.98 -1.68 -10.28
N PHE A 231 -9.50 -0.45 -10.32
CA PHE A 231 -10.27 0.13 -9.24
C PHE A 231 -11.68 -0.48 -9.20
N CYS A 232 -12.24 -0.64 -8.01
CA CYS A 232 -13.66 -0.98 -7.90
C CYS A 232 -14.50 0.28 -8.14
N ASP A 233 -15.57 0.13 -8.91
CA ASP A 233 -16.53 1.20 -9.15
C ASP A 233 -17.52 1.36 -7.99
N ILE A 234 -18.19 2.52 -7.94
CA ILE A 234 -19.19 2.80 -6.91
C ILE A 234 -20.39 1.87 -7.09
N GLY A 235 -20.73 1.13 -6.03
CA GLY A 235 -21.84 0.17 -6.03
C GLY A 235 -21.44 -1.24 -6.46
N GLU A 236 -20.18 -1.44 -6.83
CA GLU A 236 -19.64 -2.71 -7.27
C GLU A 236 -19.15 -3.56 -6.08
N SER A 237 -19.44 -4.86 -6.10
CA SER A 237 -18.77 -5.86 -5.26
C SER A 237 -17.36 -6.16 -5.78
N LEU A 238 -16.52 -6.79 -4.95
CA LEU A 238 -15.18 -7.19 -5.39
C LEU A 238 -15.24 -8.19 -6.54
N GLU A 239 -16.25 -9.06 -6.51
CA GLU A 239 -16.47 -10.09 -7.50
C GLU A 239 -16.95 -9.54 -8.85
N GLU A 240 -17.74 -8.48 -8.83
CA GLU A 240 -18.13 -7.74 -10.04
C GLU A 240 -16.91 -7.00 -10.61
N ALA A 241 -16.12 -6.32 -9.76
CA ALA A 241 -14.91 -5.61 -10.18
C ALA A 241 -13.91 -6.54 -10.87
N VAL A 242 -13.66 -7.72 -10.30
CA VAL A 242 -12.78 -8.70 -10.95
C VAL A 242 -13.34 -9.16 -12.30
N ARG A 243 -14.64 -9.43 -12.42
CA ARG A 243 -15.24 -9.85 -13.69
C ARG A 243 -15.15 -8.77 -14.74
N ARG A 244 -15.48 -7.53 -14.37
CA ARG A 244 -15.42 -6.36 -15.25
C ARG A 244 -13.98 -6.11 -15.72
N GLU A 245 -13.02 -6.00 -14.81
CA GLU A 245 -11.61 -5.74 -15.15
C GLU A 245 -11.02 -6.81 -16.07
N VAL A 246 -11.34 -8.08 -15.83
CA VAL A 246 -10.90 -9.18 -16.71
C VAL A 246 -11.57 -9.11 -18.08
N ALA A 247 -12.87 -8.79 -18.14
CA ALA A 247 -13.57 -8.63 -19.41
C ALA A 247 -13.09 -7.41 -20.20
N GLU A 248 -12.86 -6.27 -19.55
CA GLU A 248 -12.42 -5.01 -20.18
C GLU A 248 -11.00 -5.09 -20.74
N GLU A 249 -10.06 -5.65 -19.97
CA GLU A 249 -8.64 -5.66 -20.36
C GLU A 249 -8.29 -6.77 -21.36
N VAL A 250 -8.95 -7.93 -21.24
CA VAL A 250 -8.55 -9.14 -21.98
C VAL A 250 -9.71 -9.94 -22.57
N GLY A 251 -10.95 -9.50 -22.42
CA GLY A 251 -12.12 -10.12 -23.05
C GLY A 251 -12.50 -11.50 -22.50
N LEU A 252 -11.99 -11.91 -21.34
CA LEU A 252 -12.24 -13.24 -20.78
C LEU A 252 -13.38 -13.26 -19.77
N GLU A 253 -14.14 -14.37 -19.75
CA GLU A 253 -15.21 -14.60 -18.78
C GLU A 253 -14.70 -15.41 -17.57
N VAL A 254 -14.84 -14.84 -16.37
CA VAL A 254 -14.44 -15.50 -15.11
C VAL A 254 -15.54 -16.44 -14.61
N GLU A 255 -15.21 -17.72 -14.45
CA GLU A 255 -16.10 -18.74 -13.90
C GLU A 255 -16.14 -18.75 -12.37
N ARG A 256 -14.95 -18.74 -11.75
CA ARG A 256 -14.78 -18.81 -10.29
C ARG A 256 -13.77 -17.80 -9.83
N LEU A 257 -13.99 -17.30 -8.62
CA LEU A 257 -13.15 -16.30 -7.96
C LEU A 257 -12.91 -16.72 -6.52
N GLN A 258 -11.68 -16.54 -6.05
CA GLN A 258 -11.29 -16.77 -4.66
C GLN A 258 -10.47 -15.59 -4.16
N TYR A 259 -10.89 -15.00 -3.04
CA TYR A 259 -10.07 -14.04 -2.31
C TYR A 259 -8.81 -14.72 -1.78
N SER A 260 -7.68 -14.04 -1.88
CA SER A 260 -6.38 -14.52 -1.42
C SER A 260 -5.88 -13.72 -0.22
N ALA A 261 -5.71 -12.41 -0.37
CA ALA A 261 -5.07 -11.55 0.61
C ALA A 261 -5.38 -10.07 0.32
N SER A 262 -5.03 -9.19 1.26
CA SER A 262 -5.11 -7.74 1.04
C SER A 262 -3.88 -7.04 1.59
N GLN A 263 -3.54 -5.91 0.99
CA GLN A 263 -2.43 -5.06 1.43
C GLN A 263 -2.75 -3.60 1.17
N HIS A 264 -2.42 -2.75 2.14
CA HIS A 264 -2.41 -1.31 1.91
C HIS A 264 -1.24 -0.92 1.01
N TRP A 265 -1.53 -0.18 -0.05
CA TRP A 265 -0.56 0.32 -1.01
C TRP A 265 -0.58 1.86 -1.02
N PRO A 266 0.50 2.53 -0.57
CA PRO A 266 0.47 3.97 -0.34
C PRO A 266 0.73 4.83 -1.60
N PHE A 267 0.91 4.22 -2.79
CA PHE A 267 1.39 4.92 -3.97
C PHE A 267 0.50 4.78 -5.22
N PRO A 268 0.34 5.82 -6.04
CA PRO A 268 0.58 7.25 -5.72
C PRO A 268 -0.51 7.81 -4.81
N ASN A 269 -1.71 7.22 -4.90
CA ASN A 269 -2.86 7.46 -4.04
C ASN A 269 -2.99 6.26 -3.10
N SER A 270 -3.44 6.49 -1.88
CA SER A 270 -3.64 5.44 -0.88
C SER A 270 -4.72 4.47 -1.36
N SER A 271 -4.36 3.19 -1.53
CA SER A 271 -5.24 2.15 -2.04
C SER A 271 -5.22 0.91 -1.14
N LEU A 272 -6.33 0.18 -1.10
CA LEU A 272 -6.40 -1.15 -0.52
C LEU A 272 -6.37 -2.16 -1.67
N MET A 273 -5.22 -2.80 -1.86
CA MET A 273 -5.05 -3.86 -2.85
C MET A 273 -5.68 -5.14 -2.33
N ILE A 274 -6.52 -5.77 -3.13
CA ILE A 274 -7.29 -6.96 -2.78
C ILE A 274 -6.96 -8.02 -3.82
N ALA A 275 -6.15 -8.98 -3.39
CA ALA A 275 -5.67 -10.05 -4.25
C ALA A 275 -6.72 -11.14 -4.41
N CYS A 276 -7.00 -11.48 -5.67
CA CYS A 276 -7.94 -12.52 -6.07
C CYS A 276 -7.27 -13.51 -7.02
N HIS A 277 -7.71 -14.77 -6.96
CA HIS A 277 -7.45 -15.77 -7.99
C HIS A 277 -8.74 -16.02 -8.75
N ALA A 278 -8.68 -15.94 -10.08
CA ALA A 278 -9.81 -16.17 -10.96
C ALA A 278 -9.53 -17.34 -11.91
N THR A 279 -10.54 -18.16 -12.16
CA THR A 279 -10.47 -19.22 -13.17
C THR A 279 -11.37 -18.91 -14.35
N VAL A 280 -10.87 -19.11 -15.56
CA VAL A 280 -11.61 -19.01 -16.83
C VAL A 280 -11.74 -20.38 -17.47
N HIS A 281 -12.70 -20.53 -18.38
CA HIS A 281 -12.90 -21.79 -19.08
C HIS A 281 -11.69 -22.12 -19.98
N PRO A 282 -11.09 -23.32 -19.91
CA PRO A 282 -9.89 -23.66 -20.71
C PRO A 282 -10.09 -23.56 -22.22
N GLY A 283 -11.31 -23.78 -22.69
CA GLY A 283 -11.69 -23.67 -24.11
C GLY A 283 -12.01 -22.25 -24.58
N GLN A 284 -11.98 -21.24 -23.70
CA GLN A 284 -12.27 -19.84 -24.01
C GLN A 284 -11.15 -18.96 -23.43
N THR A 285 -9.94 -19.13 -23.97
CA THR A 285 -8.72 -18.41 -23.53
C THR A 285 -8.15 -17.47 -24.59
N GLU A 286 -8.93 -17.22 -25.65
CA GLU A 286 -8.57 -16.25 -26.68
C GLU A 286 -8.73 -14.84 -26.11
N VAL A 287 -7.62 -14.13 -26.00
CA VAL A 287 -7.60 -12.75 -25.51
C VAL A 287 -7.92 -11.83 -26.68
N SER A 288 -9.02 -11.10 -26.59
CA SER A 288 -9.27 -9.93 -27.43
C SER A 288 -8.73 -8.70 -26.68
N SER A 289 -7.83 -7.94 -27.30
CA SER A 289 -7.32 -6.73 -26.67
C SER A 289 -7.39 -5.54 -27.62
N ASP A 290 -7.82 -4.40 -27.08
CA ASP A 290 -7.70 -3.08 -27.72
C ASP A 290 -6.60 -2.21 -27.08
N ALA A 291 -6.03 -2.57 -25.91
CA ALA A 291 -5.15 -1.64 -25.17
C ALA A 291 -3.85 -2.20 -24.53
N SER A 292 -3.65 -3.52 -24.41
CA SER A 292 -2.49 -4.07 -23.70
C SER A 292 -2.03 -5.40 -24.32
N LEU A 293 -0.71 -5.58 -24.48
CA LEU A 293 -0.14 -6.89 -24.85
C LEU A 293 -0.21 -7.83 -23.63
N GLY A 294 -1.19 -8.73 -23.62
CA GLY A 294 -1.28 -9.83 -22.65
C GLY A 294 -0.35 -10.99 -23.03
N TYR A 295 0.31 -11.59 -22.03
CA TYR A 295 1.17 -12.76 -22.20
C TYR A 295 0.67 -13.90 -21.30
N VAL A 296 0.57 -15.10 -21.86
CA VAL A 296 0.11 -16.30 -21.15
C VAL A 296 1.31 -17.14 -20.75
N PHE A 297 1.43 -17.48 -19.46
CA PHE A 297 2.51 -18.27 -18.88
C PHE A 297 1.98 -19.62 -18.37
N PRO A 298 2.75 -20.72 -18.42
CA PRO A 298 2.35 -21.99 -17.80
C PRO A 298 2.35 -21.88 -16.27
N LEU A 299 1.40 -22.55 -15.60
CA LEU A 299 1.39 -22.71 -14.14
C LEU A 299 2.51 -23.68 -13.75
N LEU A 300 3.49 -23.19 -13.00
CA LEU A 300 4.49 -24.04 -12.37
C LEU A 300 3.86 -24.66 -11.12
N HIS A 301 3.35 -25.89 -11.23
CA HIS A 301 2.85 -26.81 -10.18
C HIS A 301 1.50 -26.50 -9.47
N PRO A 302 0.68 -27.53 -9.11
CA PRO A 302 -0.67 -27.33 -8.52
C PRO A 302 -0.72 -27.12 -7.01
N GLN A 303 0.41 -27.27 -6.29
CA GLN A 303 0.46 -27.20 -4.82
C GLN A 303 0.88 -25.84 -4.26
N TRP A 304 1.19 -24.87 -5.11
CA TRP A 304 1.46 -23.50 -4.67
C TRP A 304 0.14 -22.81 -4.38
N SER A 305 -0.19 -22.61 -3.10
CA SER A 305 -1.29 -21.74 -2.72
C SER A 305 -0.93 -20.31 -3.13
N VAL A 306 -1.48 -19.91 -4.28
CA VAL A 306 -1.42 -18.62 -4.96
C VAL A 306 -1.64 -17.42 -4.01
N GLY A 307 -2.23 -17.67 -2.84
CA GLY A 307 -2.52 -16.73 -1.77
C GLY A 307 -1.32 -15.97 -1.18
N THR A 308 -0.21 -16.66 -0.89
CA THR A 308 1.01 -16.02 -0.36
C THR A 308 1.85 -15.38 -1.47
N PHE A 309 1.60 -15.80 -2.72
CA PHE A 309 2.36 -15.39 -3.91
C PHE A 309 1.84 -14.07 -4.51
N LEU A 310 0.54 -13.79 -4.49
CA LEU A 310 -0.01 -12.58 -5.12
C LEU A 310 0.38 -11.28 -4.43
N VAL A 311 0.52 -11.26 -3.11
CA VAL A 311 0.87 -10.04 -2.37
C VAL A 311 2.38 -9.95 -2.14
N GLN A 312 3.05 -11.05 -1.77
CA GLN A 312 4.49 -11.02 -1.54
C GLN A 312 5.29 -11.02 -2.86
N HIS A 313 4.88 -11.77 -3.90
CA HIS A 313 5.65 -11.99 -5.14
C HIS A 313 5.24 -11.09 -6.32
N CYS A 314 3.96 -10.74 -6.55
CA CYS A 314 3.63 -9.78 -7.63
C CYS A 314 4.16 -8.36 -7.34
N LEU A 315 4.34 -8.00 -6.06
CA LEU A 315 5.00 -6.76 -5.67
C LEU A 315 6.54 -6.87 -5.61
N HIS A 316 7.11 -8.07 -5.35
CA HIS A 316 8.57 -8.32 -5.37
C HIS A 316 9.17 -8.39 -6.79
N TYR A 317 8.40 -8.77 -7.81
CA TYR A 317 8.93 -8.96 -9.17
C TYR A 317 9.44 -7.66 -9.83
N THR A 318 9.10 -6.50 -9.25
CA THR A 318 9.72 -5.21 -9.59
C THR A 318 11.24 -5.18 -9.34
N LYS A 319 11.81 -6.16 -8.62
CA LYS A 319 13.24 -6.20 -8.21
C LYS A 319 14.13 -7.15 -9.03
N MET A 320 13.61 -8.05 -9.88
CA MET A 320 14.43 -9.09 -10.55
C MET A 320 14.83 -8.84 -12.02
N CYS A 321 14.44 -7.74 -12.66
CA CYS A 321 14.89 -7.43 -14.02
C CYS A 321 16.04 -6.40 -14.06
N ASN A 322 17.05 -6.57 -13.21
CA ASN A 322 18.32 -5.82 -13.32
C ASN A 322 19.56 -6.73 -13.36
N MET A 323 19.37 -8.02 -13.66
CA MET A 323 20.49 -8.93 -13.99
C MET A 323 20.49 -9.17 -15.50
N GLY A 324 21.67 -9.02 -16.09
CA GLY A 324 21.88 -8.74 -17.50
C GLY A 324 21.33 -9.76 -18.49
N SER A 325 20.95 -9.22 -19.66
CA SER A 325 21.18 -9.79 -20.99
C SER A 325 21.21 -11.31 -21.12
N VAL A 326 20.06 -11.92 -21.40
CA VAL A 326 20.00 -13.23 -22.07
C VAL A 326 19.38 -13.01 -23.47
N PRO A 327 20.07 -13.34 -24.58
CA PRO A 327 19.60 -13.04 -25.93
C PRO A 327 18.57 -14.08 -26.41
N PHE A 328 17.41 -13.63 -26.89
CA PHE A 328 16.42 -14.48 -27.57
C PHE A 328 16.72 -14.56 -29.08
N ARG A 329 16.76 -15.78 -29.66
CA ARG A 329 16.88 -16.04 -31.11
C ARG A 329 15.52 -16.47 -31.72
N SER A 330 15.24 -16.02 -32.94
CA SER A 330 13.97 -16.15 -33.68
C SER A 330 13.83 -17.46 -34.49
N PHE A 331 12.64 -18.09 -34.51
CA PHE A 331 12.29 -19.18 -35.45
C PHE A 331 10.80 -19.18 -35.88
N GLN A 332 10.54 -19.71 -37.08
CA GLN A 332 9.35 -19.55 -37.96
C GLN A 332 8.12 -20.40 -37.59
N SER A 333 6.94 -19.92 -38.04
CA SER A 333 5.61 -20.55 -37.91
C SER A 333 5.32 -21.62 -38.98
N TYR A 334 4.59 -22.68 -38.60
CA TYR A 334 4.04 -23.70 -39.50
C TYR A 334 2.56 -23.38 -39.82
N LYS A 335 2.21 -23.21 -41.10
CA LYS A 335 0.81 -23.15 -41.59
C LYS A 335 0.34 -24.56 -41.95
N GLY A 336 -0.82 -24.97 -41.41
CA GLY A 336 -1.56 -26.13 -41.89
C GLY A 336 -2.23 -25.84 -43.23
N SER A 337 -2.11 -26.77 -44.16
CA SER A 337 -2.56 -26.72 -45.55
C SER A 337 -4.07 -26.96 -45.72
N ASN A 338 -4.75 -26.16 -46.56
CA ASN A 338 -5.64 -26.64 -47.63
C ASN A 338 -6.06 -25.50 -48.58
N LEU A 339 -6.14 -25.86 -49.87
CA LEU A 339 -6.39 -25.08 -51.10
C LEU A 339 -7.74 -24.32 -51.07
N HIS A 340 -8.01 -23.16 -51.70
CA HIS A 340 -7.67 -22.58 -53.02
C HIS A 340 -7.85 -21.03 -53.01
N GLU A 341 -7.15 -20.36 -53.95
CA GLU A 341 -7.18 -18.98 -54.50
C GLU A 341 -8.48 -18.12 -54.31
N ASN A 342 -8.49 -16.78 -54.16
CA ASN A 342 -7.76 -15.72 -54.88
C ASN A 342 -7.79 -14.34 -54.13
N SER A 343 -6.68 -13.60 -54.29
CA SER A 343 -6.46 -12.12 -54.29
C SER A 343 -7.28 -11.15 -53.41
N GLU A 344 -6.61 -10.50 -52.44
CA GLU A 344 -6.24 -9.06 -52.44
C GLU A 344 -5.61 -8.66 -51.08
N HIS A 345 -4.53 -7.86 -51.11
CA HIS A 345 -3.82 -7.35 -49.93
C HIS A 345 -4.59 -6.19 -49.27
N PRO A 346 -4.52 -6.02 -47.93
CA PRO A 346 -3.51 -5.11 -47.38
C PRO A 346 -2.85 -5.56 -46.04
N HIS A 347 -1.67 -4.99 -45.82
CA HIS A 347 -0.80 -5.00 -44.63
C HIS A 347 -1.38 -5.53 -43.30
N ASN A 348 -1.00 -6.77 -42.95
CA ASN A 348 -1.14 -7.30 -41.58
C ASN A 348 0.19 -7.18 -40.84
N TYR A 349 0.21 -6.38 -39.78
CA TYR A 349 1.27 -6.40 -38.77
C TYR A 349 1.22 -7.75 -38.03
N HIS A 350 2.11 -8.66 -38.38
CA HIS A 350 2.25 -9.95 -37.70
C HIS A 350 2.98 -9.78 -36.36
N SER A 351 2.24 -9.91 -35.25
CA SER A 351 2.80 -10.07 -33.90
C SER A 351 3.01 -11.57 -33.61
N SER A 352 4.24 -11.96 -33.28
CA SER A 352 4.67 -13.35 -33.04
C SER A 352 4.67 -13.70 -31.55
N LEU A 353 4.15 -14.89 -31.18
CA LEU A 353 4.20 -15.46 -29.82
C LEU A 353 5.53 -16.17 -29.51
N TYR A 354 5.98 -16.12 -28.24
CA TYR A 354 7.20 -16.77 -27.73
C TYR A 354 6.90 -17.55 -26.42
N VAL A 355 7.59 -18.67 -26.18
CA VAL A 355 7.51 -19.50 -24.95
C VAL A 355 8.92 -19.66 -24.36
N SER A 356 9.08 -19.46 -23.05
CA SER A 356 10.32 -19.76 -22.31
C SER A 356 10.15 -21.03 -21.49
N GLN A 357 11.05 -21.99 -21.63
CA GLN A 357 11.11 -23.19 -20.80
C GLN A 357 12.21 -23.02 -19.74
N SER A 358 11.87 -23.35 -18.48
CA SER A 358 12.71 -23.45 -17.27
C SER A 358 13.06 -22.15 -16.51
N CYS A 359 12.68 -22.14 -15.22
CA CYS A 359 13.17 -21.24 -14.17
C CYS A 359 13.47 -22.08 -12.92
N ASP A 360 14.36 -23.07 -13.02
CA ASP A 360 14.64 -24.03 -11.94
C ASP A 360 15.74 -23.60 -10.94
N ASN A 361 16.31 -22.39 -11.04
CA ASN A 361 17.51 -22.03 -10.27
C ASN A 361 17.42 -20.71 -9.49
N LEU A 362 16.37 -20.50 -8.70
CA LEU A 362 16.26 -19.31 -7.84
C LEU A 362 15.75 -19.65 -6.43
N PHE A 363 16.61 -20.25 -5.61
CA PHE A 363 16.40 -20.39 -4.17
C PHE A 363 17.46 -19.58 -3.39
N PHE A 364 16.99 -18.73 -2.48
CA PHE A 364 17.66 -18.54 -1.18
C PHE A 364 16.68 -18.99 -0.10
N SER A 365 17.12 -19.97 0.69
CA SER A 365 16.42 -20.52 1.85
C SER A 365 16.17 -19.45 2.91
N SER A 366 14.98 -19.43 3.50
CA SER A 366 14.78 -18.87 4.82
C SER A 366 13.86 -19.78 5.64
N THR A 367 14.49 -20.50 6.56
CA THR A 367 13.94 -20.91 7.86
C THR A 367 13.33 -19.73 8.62
#